data_AF-A0A5P8JNL0-F1
#
_entry.id   AF-A0A5P8JNL0-F1
#
_cell.length_a   1.000
_cell.length_b   1.000
_cell.length_c   1.000
_cell.angle_alpha   90.00
_cell.angle_beta   90.00
_cell.angle_gamma   90.00
#
_symmetry.space_group_name_H-M   'P 1'
#
loop_
_entity.id
_entity.type
_entity.pdbx_description
1 polymer ?
#
loop_
_entity_poly.entity_id
_entity_poly.type
_entity_poly.pdbx_seq_one_letter_code
_entity_poly.pdbx_strand_id
1 'polypeptide(L)'
;MALQMETLLNIIESTGTNPPVTLLAKYLGISKQTVYKRAKQYKIDLHTPLTRETIRKLGTALPLKGGTRKSAIDHVKDQRDEALKQVAALQVANNIEREKAAKTWREVSDAYLKIVQTQDATISHQRREIDQLTNTLQSVLATLNVQTRDQSDIKTISGQLSRTGRIRSRSNHTTKNPSKHYQSIHHQENLQDQ
;
A
#
# COMPACT_ATOMS: atom_id res chain seq x y z
N MET A 1 39.18 -52.00 -38.56
CA MET A 1 38.49 -52.92 -37.63
C MET A 1 38.25 -54.32 -38.20
N ALA A 2 37.76 -54.49 -39.45
CA ALA A 2 37.51 -55.83 -40.02
C ALA A 2 38.76 -56.74 -40.01
N LEU A 3 39.92 -56.24 -40.45
CA LEU A 3 41.18 -57.01 -40.46
C LEU A 3 41.63 -57.46 -39.05
N GLN A 4 41.41 -56.62 -38.03
CA GLN A 4 41.75 -56.91 -36.63
C GLN A 4 40.84 -57.97 -36.03
N MET A 5 39.56 -57.98 -36.43
CA MET A 5 38.59 -59.02 -36.05
C MET A 5 38.99 -60.38 -36.61
N GLU A 6 39.29 -60.46 -37.91
CA GLU A 6 39.71 -61.72 -38.54
C GLU A 6 41.02 -62.26 -37.95
N THR A 7 41.94 -61.37 -37.59
CA THR A 7 43.19 -61.77 -36.90
C THR A 7 42.90 -62.37 -35.52
N LEU A 8 42.00 -61.76 -34.74
CA LEU A 8 41.60 -62.31 -33.44
C LEU A 8 40.93 -63.68 -33.59
N LEU A 9 40.06 -63.84 -34.58
CA LEU A 9 39.36 -65.11 -34.84
C LEU A 9 40.34 -66.20 -35.25
N ASN A 10 41.27 -65.92 -36.16
CA ASN A 10 42.30 -66.87 -36.57
C ASN A 10 43.18 -67.32 -35.39
N ILE A 11 43.51 -66.41 -34.46
CA ILE A 11 44.26 -66.76 -33.24
C ILE A 11 43.44 -67.69 -32.35
N ILE A 12 42.15 -67.41 -32.16
CA ILE A 12 41.26 -68.22 -31.33
C ILE A 12 41.06 -69.61 -31.95
N GLU A 13 40.86 -69.68 -33.26
CA GLU A 13 40.67 -70.93 -34.01
C GLU A 13 41.94 -71.79 -33.99
N SER A 14 43.12 -71.20 -34.17
CA SER A 14 44.39 -71.93 -34.18
C SER A 14 44.85 -72.41 -32.80
N THR A 15 44.51 -71.69 -31.73
CA THR A 15 44.95 -72.01 -30.36
C THR A 15 43.88 -72.69 -29.51
N GLY A 16 42.63 -72.71 -29.96
CA GLY A 16 41.48 -73.21 -29.19
C GLY A 16 41.18 -72.39 -27.93
N THR A 17 41.83 -71.24 -27.73
CA THR A 17 41.71 -70.42 -26.52
C THR A 17 41.66 -68.92 -26.85
N ASN A 18 41.15 -68.12 -25.93
CA ASN A 18 41.12 -66.67 -26.13
C ASN A 18 42.50 -66.05 -25.96
N PRO A 19 42.85 -65.03 -26.78
CA PRO A 19 44.04 -64.23 -26.53
C PRO A 19 43.93 -63.51 -25.19
N PRO A 20 45.07 -63.17 -24.55
CA PRO A 20 45.07 -62.39 -23.32
C PRO A 20 44.21 -61.13 -23.45
N VAL A 21 43.48 -60.76 -22.40
CA VAL A 21 42.58 -59.59 -22.41
C VAL A 21 43.32 -58.30 -22.80
N THR A 22 44.61 -58.21 -22.50
CA THR A 22 45.50 -57.12 -22.97
C THR A 22 45.55 -57.01 -24.48
N LEU A 23 45.69 -58.14 -25.17
CA LEU A 23 45.78 -58.21 -26.63
C LEU A 23 44.40 -57.96 -27.25
N LEU A 24 43.35 -58.55 -26.68
CA LEU A 24 41.96 -58.29 -27.07
C LEU A 24 41.61 -56.79 -26.97
N ALA A 25 41.97 -56.14 -25.87
CA ALA A 25 41.78 -54.70 -25.65
C ALA A 25 42.50 -53.86 -26.73
N LYS A 26 43.75 -54.23 -27.07
CA LYS A 26 44.55 -53.57 -28.11
C LYS A 26 43.89 -53.66 -29.49
N TYR A 27 43.42 -54.84 -29.87
CA TYR A 27 42.75 -55.04 -31.17
C TYR A 27 41.38 -54.37 -31.25
N LEU A 28 40.67 -54.25 -30.12
CA LEU A 28 39.39 -53.55 -30.04
C LEU A 28 39.51 -52.03 -29.85
N GLY A 29 40.73 -51.49 -29.66
CA GLY A 29 40.96 -50.07 -29.44
C GLY A 29 40.34 -49.52 -28.15
N ILE A 30 40.21 -50.35 -27.11
CA ILE A 30 39.59 -49.99 -25.83
C ILE A 30 40.47 -50.40 -24.64
N SER A 31 40.21 -49.85 -23.45
CA SER A 31 40.94 -50.25 -22.25
C SER A 31 40.58 -51.67 -21.78
N LYS A 32 41.49 -52.34 -21.05
CA LYS A 32 41.21 -53.64 -20.40
C LYS A 32 39.97 -53.58 -19.51
N GLN A 33 39.83 -52.51 -18.73
CA GLN A 33 38.67 -52.29 -17.86
C GLN A 33 37.36 -52.22 -18.66
N THR A 34 37.39 -51.57 -19.83
CA THR A 34 36.24 -51.51 -20.73
C THR A 34 35.87 -52.89 -21.26
N VAL A 35 36.84 -53.75 -21.59
CA VAL A 35 36.59 -55.14 -22.00
C VAL A 35 35.87 -55.90 -20.89
N TYR A 36 36.39 -55.89 -19.65
CA TYR A 36 35.74 -56.58 -18.53
C TYR A 36 34.34 -56.02 -18.23
N LYS A 37 34.17 -54.69 -18.27
CA LYS A 37 32.88 -54.04 -18.04
C LYS A 37 31.85 -54.46 -19.09
N ARG A 38 32.25 -54.53 -20.37
CA ARG A 38 31.37 -54.97 -21.47
C ARG A 38 31.09 -56.47 -21.41
N ALA A 39 32.09 -57.29 -21.11
CA ALA A 39 31.91 -58.72 -20.93
C ALA A 39 30.87 -59.02 -19.84
N LYS A 40 30.99 -58.36 -18.68
CA LYS A 40 30.00 -58.46 -17.59
C LYS A 40 28.59 -58.00 -18.02
N GLN A 41 28.48 -56.88 -18.72
CA GLN A 41 27.19 -56.31 -19.12
C GLN A 41 26.48 -57.14 -20.22
N TYR A 42 27.23 -57.72 -21.15
CA TYR A 42 26.70 -58.57 -22.22
C TYR A 42 26.66 -60.05 -21.85
N LYS A 43 27.02 -60.42 -20.61
CA LYS A 43 27.10 -61.81 -20.13
C LYS A 43 27.99 -62.69 -21.02
N ILE A 44 29.13 -62.15 -21.44
CA ILE A 44 30.15 -62.86 -22.24
C ILE A 44 31.15 -63.47 -21.27
N ASP A 45 31.35 -64.79 -21.36
CA ASP A 45 32.43 -65.48 -20.66
C ASP A 45 33.73 -65.33 -21.44
N LEU A 46 34.76 -64.77 -20.80
CA LEU A 46 36.08 -64.58 -21.40
C LEU A 46 36.98 -65.82 -21.32
N HIS A 47 36.51 -66.89 -20.67
CA HIS A 47 37.23 -68.17 -20.56
C HIS A 47 36.84 -69.16 -21.67
N THR A 48 35.76 -68.90 -22.42
CA THR A 48 35.34 -69.72 -23.57
C THR A 48 35.71 -69.04 -24.89
N PRO A 49 36.13 -69.79 -25.93
CA PRO A 49 36.50 -69.22 -27.23
C PRO A 49 35.47 -68.23 -27.76
N LEU A 50 35.89 -66.97 -27.97
CA LEU A 50 35.02 -65.90 -28.40
C LEU A 50 34.65 -66.05 -29.87
N THR A 51 33.37 -65.85 -30.18
CA THR A 51 32.88 -65.83 -31.56
C THR A 51 32.96 -64.42 -32.14
N ARG A 52 32.83 -64.31 -33.47
CA ARG A 52 32.79 -63.02 -34.17
C ARG A 52 31.76 -62.06 -33.55
N GLU A 53 30.60 -62.58 -33.15
CA GLU A 53 29.52 -61.79 -32.57
C GLU A 53 29.85 -61.29 -31.15
N THR A 54 30.52 -62.11 -30.32
CA THR A 54 30.92 -61.67 -28.98
C THR A 54 32.03 -60.64 -29.03
N ILE A 55 33.02 -60.80 -29.92
CA ILE A 55 34.07 -59.78 -30.13
C ILE A 55 33.44 -58.48 -30.64
N ARG A 56 32.46 -58.56 -31.54
CA ARG A 56 31.72 -57.36 -32.03
C ARG A 56 31.03 -56.63 -30.89
N LYS A 57 30.32 -57.36 -30.01
CA LYS A 57 29.68 -56.80 -28.81
C LYS A 57 30.69 -56.18 -27.85
N LEU A 58 31.87 -56.79 -27.66
CA LEU A 58 32.94 -56.22 -26.85
C LEU A 58 33.52 -54.93 -27.46
N GLY A 59 33.54 -54.81 -28.79
CA GLY A 59 33.95 -53.59 -29.50
C GLY A 59 32.92 -52.46 -29.47
N THR A 60 31.62 -52.78 -29.39
CA THR A 60 30.54 -51.78 -29.34
C THR A 60 30.42 -51.09 -27.99
N ALA A 61 30.15 -49.78 -27.99
CA ALA A 61 29.89 -49.02 -26.77
C ALA A 61 28.67 -49.56 -26.02
N LEU A 62 28.74 -49.54 -24.69
CA LEU A 62 27.60 -49.92 -23.87
C LEU A 62 26.45 -48.96 -24.17
N PRO A 63 25.21 -49.47 -24.38
CA PRO A 63 24.05 -48.59 -24.35
C PRO A 63 24.04 -47.90 -22.99
N LEU A 64 23.88 -46.59 -22.99
CA LEU A 64 23.72 -45.82 -21.76
C LEU A 64 22.52 -46.42 -21.01
N LYS A 65 22.76 -46.98 -19.82
CA LYS A 65 21.69 -47.50 -18.96
C LYS A 65 20.73 -46.35 -18.65
N GLY A 66 19.53 -46.40 -19.21
CA GLY A 66 18.35 -45.65 -18.78
C GLY A 66 18.40 -44.14 -19.05
N GLY A 67 17.63 -43.70 -20.04
CA GLY A 67 17.34 -42.29 -20.29
C GLY A 67 18.43 -41.58 -21.10
N THR A 68 18.03 -40.96 -22.20
CA THR A 68 18.76 -39.83 -22.77
C THR A 68 19.06 -38.87 -21.62
N ARG A 69 20.35 -38.63 -21.31
CA ARG A 69 20.71 -37.54 -20.41
C ARG A 69 20.04 -36.29 -20.95
N LYS A 70 19.16 -35.64 -20.17
CA LYS A 70 18.65 -34.30 -20.51
C LYS A 70 19.86 -33.48 -20.92
N SER A 71 19.80 -32.93 -22.12
CA SER A 71 20.91 -32.14 -22.62
C SER A 71 21.06 -30.90 -21.74
N ALA A 72 22.25 -30.28 -21.71
CA ALA A 72 22.41 -29.00 -21.03
C ALA A 72 21.35 -27.96 -21.49
N ILE A 73 20.90 -28.08 -22.74
CA ILE A 73 19.83 -27.26 -23.33
C ILE A 73 18.49 -27.52 -22.64
N ASP A 74 18.16 -28.78 -22.30
CA ASP A 74 16.90 -29.11 -21.63
C ASP A 74 16.88 -28.57 -20.18
N HIS A 75 18.03 -28.61 -19.49
CA HIS A 75 18.15 -27.99 -18.17
C HIS A 75 17.96 -26.47 -18.21
N VAL A 76 18.49 -25.78 -19.23
CA VAL A 76 18.29 -24.34 -19.42
C VAL A 76 16.83 -24.02 -19.75
N LYS A 77 16.14 -24.86 -20.53
CA LYS A 77 14.71 -24.69 -20.80
C LYS A 77 13.87 -24.85 -19.53
N ASP A 78 14.15 -25.87 -18.71
CA ASP A 78 13.45 -26.07 -17.44
C ASP A 78 13.64 -24.87 -16.51
N GLN A 79 14.87 -24.32 -16.41
CA GLN A 79 15.16 -23.13 -15.62
C GLN A 79 14.41 -21.89 -16.14
N ARG A 80 14.38 -21.69 -17.45
CA ARG A 80 13.62 -20.60 -18.08
C ARG A 80 12.14 -20.72 -17.76
N ASP A 81 11.56 -21.91 -17.92
CA ASP A 81 10.14 -22.12 -17.73
C ASP A 81 9.74 -21.92 -16.26
N GLU A 82 10.61 -22.32 -15.32
CA GLU A 82 10.42 -22.04 -13.90
C GLU A 82 10.53 -20.55 -13.57
N ALA A 83 11.50 -19.84 -14.16
CA ALA A 83 11.60 -18.39 -14.01
C ALA A 83 10.37 -17.66 -14.56
N LEU A 84 9.82 -18.11 -15.71
CA LEU A 84 8.59 -17.54 -16.27
C LEU A 84 7.38 -17.74 -15.35
N LYS A 85 7.26 -18.89 -14.68
CA LYS A 85 6.21 -19.10 -13.66
C LYS A 85 6.38 -18.15 -12.48
N GLN A 86 7.61 -17.95 -12.00
CA GLN A 86 7.88 -17.02 -10.91
C GLN A 86 7.53 -15.58 -11.29
N VAL A 87 7.87 -15.15 -12.50
CA VAL A 87 7.48 -13.82 -13.02
C VAL A 87 5.96 -13.68 -13.09
N ALA A 88 5.24 -14.70 -13.58
CA ALA A 88 3.78 -14.69 -13.60
C ALA A 88 3.18 -14.60 -12.18
N ALA A 89 3.74 -15.33 -11.22
CA ALA A 89 3.32 -15.26 -9.81
C ALA A 89 3.57 -13.87 -9.20
N LEU A 90 4.73 -13.25 -9.48
CA LEU A 90 5.04 -11.89 -9.05
C LEU A 90 4.07 -10.86 -9.65
N GLN A 91 3.66 -11.03 -10.91
CA GLN A 91 2.68 -10.15 -11.53
C GLN A 91 1.32 -10.22 -10.82
N VAL A 92 0.86 -11.42 -10.46
CA VAL A 92 -0.39 -11.61 -9.70
C VAL A 92 -0.29 -10.96 -8.32
N ALA A 93 0.83 -11.15 -7.60
CA ALA A 93 1.05 -10.53 -6.30
C ALA A 93 1.03 -8.99 -6.38
N ASN A 94 1.70 -8.41 -7.38
CA ASN A 94 1.72 -6.96 -7.60
C ASN A 94 0.31 -6.42 -7.90
N ASN A 95 -0.48 -7.12 -8.71
CA ASN A 95 -1.86 -6.73 -8.98
C ASN A 95 -2.70 -6.69 -7.70
N ILE A 96 -2.56 -7.69 -6.81
CA ILE A 96 -3.26 -7.72 -5.52
C ILE A 96 -2.84 -6.55 -4.63
N GLU A 97 -1.56 -6.23 -4.58
CA GLU A 97 -1.07 -5.07 -3.80
C GLU A 97 -1.59 -3.74 -4.36
N ARG A 98 -1.62 -3.59 -5.69
CA ARG A 98 -2.22 -2.41 -6.35
C ARG A 98 -3.70 -2.27 -6.04
N GLU A 99 -4.45 -3.37 -6.04
CA GLU A 99 -5.87 -3.36 -5.68
C GLU A 99 -6.09 -2.95 -4.20
N LYS A 100 -5.28 -3.50 -3.29
CA LYS A 100 -5.30 -3.11 -1.87
C LYS A 100 -4.99 -1.62 -1.70
N ALA A 101 -3.92 -1.14 -2.33
CA ALA A 101 -3.54 0.27 -2.27
C ALA A 101 -4.64 1.18 -2.85
N ALA A 102 -5.25 0.80 -3.97
CA ALA A 102 -6.36 1.54 -4.57
C ALA A 102 -7.58 1.58 -3.65
N LYS A 103 -7.89 0.48 -2.95
CA LYS A 103 -8.97 0.44 -1.97
C LYS A 103 -8.69 1.39 -0.79
N THR A 104 -7.50 1.33 -0.21
CA THR A 104 -7.10 2.22 0.88
C THR A 104 -7.15 3.69 0.47
N TRP A 105 -6.68 4.03 -0.73
CA TRP A 105 -6.78 5.39 -1.26
C TRP A 105 -8.23 5.87 -1.40
N ARG A 106 -9.14 5.01 -1.88
CA ARG A 106 -10.57 5.36 -1.95
C ARG A 106 -11.16 5.60 -0.56
N GLU A 107 -10.89 4.72 0.40
CA GLU A 107 -11.38 4.87 1.78
C GLU A 107 -10.91 6.19 2.42
N VAL A 108 -9.63 6.55 2.23
CA VAL A 108 -9.08 7.83 2.72
C VAL A 108 -9.72 9.02 2.00
N SER A 109 -9.87 8.94 0.68
CA SER A 109 -10.50 10.00 -0.11
C SER A 109 -11.96 10.24 0.28
N ASP A 110 -12.72 9.16 0.49
CA ASP A 110 -14.13 9.23 0.89
C ASP A 110 -14.27 9.83 2.30
N ALA A 111 -13.39 9.43 3.23
CA ALA A 111 -13.34 10.00 4.57
C ALA A 111 -13.01 11.50 4.54
N TYR A 112 -12.03 11.91 3.73
CA TYR A 112 -11.67 13.31 3.56
C TYR A 112 -12.84 14.12 2.98
N LEU A 113 -13.50 13.61 1.93
CA LEU A 113 -14.66 14.28 1.32
C LEU A 113 -15.79 14.49 2.33
N LYS A 114 -16.07 13.49 3.17
CA LYS A 114 -17.09 13.58 4.23
C LYS A 114 -16.74 14.64 5.29
N ILE A 115 -15.46 14.76 5.65
CA ILE A 115 -14.99 15.81 6.57
C ILE A 115 -15.24 17.19 5.96
N VAL A 116 -14.83 17.39 4.70
CA VAL A 116 -15.01 18.67 4.00
C VAL A 116 -16.50 19.05 3.91
N GLN A 117 -17.36 18.10 3.51
CA GLN A 117 -18.81 18.35 3.45
C GLN A 117 -19.41 18.72 4.82
N THR A 118 -18.93 18.06 5.89
CA THR A 118 -19.40 18.36 7.25
C THR A 118 -18.93 19.76 7.68
N GLN A 119 -17.67 20.11 7.39
CA GLN A 119 -17.12 21.43 7.69
C GLN A 119 -17.86 22.54 6.92
N ASP A 120 -18.14 22.34 5.63
CA ASP A 120 -18.90 23.30 4.82
C ASP A 120 -20.32 23.52 5.37
N ALA A 121 -20.98 22.45 5.83
CA ALA A 121 -22.29 22.54 6.46
C ALA A 121 -22.22 23.33 7.79
N THR A 122 -21.20 23.07 8.62
CA THR A 122 -20.97 23.81 9.87
C THR A 122 -20.70 25.29 9.61
N ILE A 123 -19.81 25.62 8.66
CA ILE A 123 -19.48 27.00 8.28
C ILE A 123 -20.74 27.71 7.77
N SER A 124 -21.55 27.04 6.95
CA SER A 124 -22.81 27.58 6.43
C SER A 124 -23.85 27.81 7.53
N HIS A 125 -23.87 26.98 8.57
CA HIS A 125 -24.71 27.19 9.75
C HIS A 125 -24.24 28.41 10.54
N GLN A 126 -22.95 28.46 10.88
CA GLN A 126 -22.35 29.57 11.63
C GLN A 126 -22.54 30.91 10.91
N ARG A 127 -22.45 30.92 9.58
CA ARG A 127 -22.68 32.14 8.80
C ARG A 127 -24.12 32.64 8.90
N ARG A 128 -25.10 31.73 8.88
CA ARG A 128 -26.52 32.09 9.10
C ARG A 128 -26.76 32.63 10.50
N GLU A 129 -26.12 32.06 11.53
CA GLU A 129 -26.21 32.58 12.90
C GLU A 129 -25.61 33.99 13.00
N ILE A 130 -24.46 34.24 12.38
CA ILE A 130 -23.85 35.58 12.32
C ILE A 130 -24.76 36.58 11.62
N ASP A 131 -25.37 36.20 10.49
CA ASP A 131 -26.29 37.07 9.76
C ASP A 131 -27.54 37.40 10.61
N GLN A 132 -28.08 36.42 11.34
CA GLN A 132 -29.20 36.64 12.26
C GLN A 132 -28.82 37.60 13.40
N LEU A 133 -27.68 37.36 14.06
CA LEU A 133 -27.18 38.23 15.13
C LEU A 133 -26.93 39.66 14.64
N THR A 134 -26.40 39.82 13.43
CA THR A 134 -26.17 41.12 12.81
C THR A 134 -27.48 41.87 12.60
N ASN A 135 -28.52 41.19 12.10
CA ASN A 135 -29.84 41.79 11.90
C ASN A 135 -30.49 42.18 13.24
N THR A 136 -30.36 41.34 14.28
CA THR A 136 -30.86 41.65 15.62
C THR A 136 -30.15 42.88 16.20
N LEU A 137 -28.82 42.96 16.09
CA LEU A 137 -28.05 44.12 16.55
C LEU A 137 -28.44 45.40 15.82
N GLN A 138 -28.65 45.34 14.50
CA GLN A 138 -29.13 46.48 13.72
C GLN A 138 -30.51 46.97 14.18
N SER A 139 -31.43 46.04 14.49
CA SER A 139 -32.76 46.37 15.03
C SER A 139 -32.69 47.02 16.42
N VAL A 140 -31.85 46.47 17.30
CA VAL A 140 -31.61 47.04 18.64
C VAL A 140 -31.01 48.44 18.53
N LEU A 141 -30.02 48.64 17.65
CA LEU A 141 -29.41 49.95 17.40
C LEU A 141 -30.43 50.96 16.87
N ALA A 142 -31.30 50.55 15.95
CA ALA A 142 -32.38 51.39 15.44
C ALA A 142 -33.34 51.82 16.57
N THR A 143 -33.72 50.88 17.44
CA THR A 143 -34.60 51.15 18.59
C THR A 143 -33.96 52.12 19.58
N LEU A 144 -32.67 51.90 19.91
CA LEU A 144 -31.89 52.79 20.77
C LEU A 144 -31.79 54.22 20.20
N ASN A 145 -31.58 54.36 18.90
CA ASN A 145 -31.54 55.67 18.24
C ASN A 145 -32.88 56.42 18.35
N VAL A 146 -34.01 55.71 18.22
CA VAL A 146 -35.35 56.31 18.42
C VAL A 146 -35.52 56.78 19.87
N GLN A 147 -35.23 55.91 20.86
CA GLN A 147 -35.34 56.28 22.27
C GLN A 147 -34.45 57.47 22.65
N THR A 148 -33.24 57.54 22.09
CA THR A 148 -32.31 58.65 22.34
C THR A 148 -32.85 59.97 21.77
N ARG A 149 -33.48 59.94 20.59
CA ARG A 149 -34.17 61.11 20.03
C ARG A 149 -35.34 61.54 20.90
N ASP A 150 -36.21 60.61 21.27
CA ASP A 150 -37.37 60.91 22.12
C ASP A 150 -36.95 61.55 23.46
N GLN A 151 -35.88 61.05 24.09
CA GLN A 151 -35.32 61.66 25.30
C GLN A 151 -34.78 63.08 25.06
N SER A 152 -34.14 63.33 23.91
CA SER A 152 -33.63 64.66 23.55
C SER A 152 -34.78 65.66 23.32
N ASP A 153 -35.87 65.20 22.71
CA ASP A 153 -37.07 66.01 22.48
C ASP A 153 -37.78 66.33 23.80
N ILE A 154 -37.91 65.35 24.70
CA ILE A 154 -38.46 65.55 26.05
C ILE A 154 -37.63 66.59 26.85
N LYS A 155 -36.29 66.50 26.81
CA LYS A 155 -35.41 67.49 27.46
C LYS A 155 -35.61 68.89 26.88
N THR A 156 -35.77 68.99 25.57
CA THR A 156 -35.99 70.26 24.87
C THR A 156 -37.33 70.88 25.27
N ILE A 157 -38.41 70.09 25.27
CA ILE A 157 -39.75 70.53 25.68
C ILE A 157 -39.74 70.96 27.17
N SER A 158 -39.13 70.17 28.05
CA SER A 158 -39.00 70.50 29.47
C SER A 158 -38.23 71.81 29.69
N GLY A 159 -37.15 72.03 28.92
CA GLY A 159 -36.40 73.28 28.93
C GLY A 159 -37.19 74.48 28.43
N GLN A 160 -38.03 74.31 27.41
CA GLN A 160 -38.93 75.35 26.90
C GLN A 160 -40.06 75.69 27.88
N LEU A 161 -40.69 74.68 28.49
CA LEU A 161 -41.70 74.85 29.54
C LEU A 161 -41.14 75.55 30.78
N SER A 162 -39.90 75.25 31.15
CA SER A 162 -39.20 75.96 32.24
C SER A 162 -38.93 77.43 31.91
N ARG A 163 -38.76 77.78 30.62
CA ARG A 163 -38.58 79.17 30.17
C ARG A 163 -39.90 79.93 30.07
N THR A 164 -40.99 79.28 29.64
CA THR A 164 -42.32 79.90 29.55
C THR A 164 -43.01 80.03 30.91
N GLY A 165 -42.75 79.11 31.85
CA GLY A 165 -43.16 79.24 33.25
C GLY A 165 -42.43 80.36 34.02
N ARG A 166 -41.39 80.96 33.44
CA ARG A 166 -40.64 82.11 33.98
C ARG A 166 -41.18 83.45 33.48
N ILE A 167 -42.44 83.53 33.07
CA ILE A 167 -43.10 84.79 32.69
C ILE A 167 -44.01 85.26 33.83
N ARG A 168 -43.43 86.19 34.63
CA ARG A 168 -44.05 87.15 35.57
C ARG A 168 -45.08 86.61 36.58
N SER A 169 -44.58 86.11 37.71
CA SER A 169 -45.22 86.41 39.00
C SER A 169 -44.48 87.60 39.63
N ARG A 170 -45.06 88.79 39.47
CA ARG A 170 -44.57 90.02 40.11
C ARG A 170 -45.07 89.99 41.56
N SER A 171 -44.12 89.95 42.48
CA SER A 171 -44.29 89.86 43.93
C SER A 171 -45.20 90.94 44.50
N ASN A 172 -46.07 90.55 45.44
CA ASN A 172 -46.26 91.33 46.67
C ASN A 172 -45.71 90.48 47.82
N HIS A 173 -44.60 90.95 48.40
CA HIS A 173 -43.96 90.39 49.57
C HIS A 173 -44.75 90.72 50.83
N THR A 174 -44.91 89.74 51.73
CA THR A 174 -44.61 89.90 53.16
C THR A 174 -44.37 88.52 53.79
N THR A 175 -43.10 88.25 54.14
CA THR A 175 -42.57 87.60 55.36
C THR A 175 -43.42 86.51 56.05
N LYS A 176 -42.95 85.29 56.37
CA LYS A 176 -41.74 84.93 57.14
C LYS A 176 -41.67 83.37 57.26
N ASN A 177 -40.44 82.85 57.32
CA ASN A 177 -39.98 81.49 57.71
C ASN A 177 -40.61 80.98 59.04
N PRO A 178 -40.56 79.67 59.44
CA PRO A 178 -39.30 78.93 59.56
C PRO A 178 -39.29 77.39 59.38
N SER A 179 -38.10 76.90 58.96
CA SER A 179 -37.29 75.77 59.49
C SER A 179 -37.80 74.33 59.66
N LYS A 180 -36.94 73.42 59.13
CA LYS A 180 -36.45 72.12 59.69
C LYS A 180 -37.46 70.96 59.58
N HIS A 181 -37.09 69.73 59.19
CA HIS A 181 -35.99 68.90 59.71
C HIS A 181 -35.63 67.71 58.78
N TYR A 182 -34.51 67.06 59.10
CA TYR A 182 -33.75 66.01 58.41
C TYR A 182 -34.40 64.60 58.33
N GLN A 183 -33.89 63.79 57.37
CA GLN A 183 -33.45 62.35 57.42
C GLN A 183 -33.82 61.65 56.07
N SER A 184 -32.93 61.17 55.18
CA SER A 184 -31.86 60.14 55.25
C SER A 184 -32.45 58.78 55.72
N ILE A 185 -32.33 57.60 55.11
CA ILE A 185 -31.31 56.89 54.30
C ILE A 185 -32.03 55.68 53.64
N HIS A 186 -31.64 55.22 52.43
CA HIS A 186 -31.21 53.83 52.19
C HIS A 186 -30.69 53.59 50.77
N HIS A 187 -29.52 52.94 50.75
CA HIS A 187 -28.67 52.47 49.66
C HIS A 187 -28.82 50.95 49.55
N GLN A 188 -28.67 50.40 48.33
CA GLN A 188 -28.26 49.02 47.90
C GLN A 188 -28.91 48.78 46.51
N GLU A 189 -28.37 48.12 45.49
CA GLU A 189 -27.20 47.27 45.20
C GLU A 189 -27.11 47.26 43.64
N ASN A 190 -25.97 47.50 42.99
CA ASN A 190 -24.93 46.55 42.55
C ASN A 190 -25.43 45.35 41.73
N LEU A 191 -24.94 45.21 40.47
CA LEU A 191 -24.41 43.95 39.89
C LEU A 191 -23.87 44.20 38.46
N GLN A 192 -22.59 43.88 38.31
CA GLN A 192 -21.86 43.66 37.05
C GLN A 192 -22.02 42.20 36.66
N ASP A 193 -22.18 41.90 35.37
CA ASP A 193 -22.05 40.53 34.85
C ASP A 193 -21.03 40.48 33.69
N GLN A 194 -20.22 39.42 33.76
CA GLN A 194 -19.29 38.90 32.76
C GLN A 194 -19.99 37.95 31.80
#